data_AF-A0A969LN28-F1
#
_entry.id   AF-A0A969LN28-F1
#
_cell.length_a   1.000
_cell.length_b   1.000
_cell.length_c   1.000
_cell.angle_alpha   90.00
_cell.angle_beta   90.00
_cell.angle_gamma   90.00
#
_symmetry.space_group_name_H-M   'P 1'
#
loop_
_entity.id
_entity.type
_entity.pdbx_description
1 polymer ?
#
loop_
_entity_poly.entity_id
_entity_poly.type
_entity_poly.pdbx_seq_one_letter_code
_entity_poly.pdbx_strand_id
1 'polypeptide(L)'
;MTREFTGRHMATIMVLLFAAVLAANLAMVFAARQSWTGLVVKNSYVASQHFNEVTAEMEKAAAMGIRPELSYSSGIIRVAFADVAGHPAAATDVTLKLGRPSFDAQDRELAMRMAGEGMFAAETTLADGIWTGEISARIGGEDWRRPVRIVTGAK
;
A
#
# COMPACT_ATOMS: atom_id res chain seq x y z
N MET A 1 -1.63 67.09 12.45
CA MET A 1 -2.65 66.79 11.42
C MET A 1 -3.08 65.34 11.59
N THR A 2 -4.27 65.11 12.12
CA THR A 2 -4.86 63.77 12.26
C THR A 2 -5.37 63.33 10.89
N ARG A 3 -4.80 62.26 10.32
CA ARG A 3 -5.34 61.65 9.10
C ARG A 3 -6.66 60.97 9.45
N GLU A 4 -7.75 61.45 8.86
CA GLU A 4 -9.07 60.87 9.07
C GLU A 4 -9.22 59.54 8.33
N PHE A 5 -9.77 58.55 9.03
CA PHE A 5 -10.09 57.25 8.47
C PHE A 5 -11.35 57.37 7.59
N THR A 6 -11.14 57.55 6.30
CA THR A 6 -12.22 57.59 5.30
C THR A 6 -12.65 56.20 4.81
N GLY A 7 -13.81 56.12 4.14
CA GLY A 7 -14.29 54.89 3.50
C GLY A 7 -13.34 54.30 2.45
N ARG A 8 -12.43 55.09 1.87
CA ARG A 8 -11.37 54.57 0.98
C ARG A 8 -10.36 53.74 1.75
N HIS A 9 -10.01 54.12 2.98
CA HIS A 9 -9.13 53.33 3.83
C HIS A 9 -9.79 52.00 4.20
N MET A 10 -11.08 52.01 4.54
CA MET A 10 -11.83 50.77 4.81
C MET A 10 -11.87 49.85 3.59
N ALA A 11 -12.16 50.40 2.40
CA ALA A 11 -12.15 49.64 1.15
C ALA A 11 -10.77 49.04 0.84
N THR A 12 -9.69 49.81 1.01
CA THR A 12 -8.32 49.30 0.81
C THR A 12 -7.97 48.19 1.81
N ILE A 13 -8.34 48.34 3.08
CA ILE A 13 -8.11 47.32 4.11
C ILE A 13 -8.88 46.03 3.79
N MET A 14 -10.14 46.14 3.37
CA MET A 14 -10.93 44.98 2.98
C MET A 14 -10.31 44.25 1.79
N VAL A 15 -9.91 44.98 0.73
CA VAL A 15 -9.25 44.38 -0.44
C VAL A 15 -7.94 43.68 -0.05
N LEU A 16 -7.11 44.32 0.79
CA LEU A 16 -5.85 43.73 1.26
C LEU A 16 -6.08 42.46 2.08
N LEU A 17 -7.09 42.44 2.96
CA LEU A 17 -7.44 41.27 3.74
C LEU A 17 -7.88 40.10 2.83
N PHE A 18 -8.78 40.37 1.88
CA PHE A 18 -9.22 39.35 0.92
C PHE A 18 -8.07 38.84 0.05
N ALA A 19 -7.20 39.74 -0.42
CA ALA A 19 -6.02 39.37 -1.20
C ALA A 19 -5.06 38.49 -0.38
N ALA A 20 -4.86 38.77 0.91
CA ALA A 20 -4.02 37.96 1.79
C ALA A 20 -4.57 36.55 1.98
N VAL A 21 -5.88 36.41 2.25
CA VAL A 21 -6.53 35.10 2.37
C VAL A 21 -6.47 34.33 1.04
N LEU A 22 -6.72 35.00 -0.08
CA LEU A 22 -6.61 34.39 -1.41
C LEU A 22 -5.18 33.91 -1.69
N ALA A 23 -4.16 34.72 -1.38
CA ALA A 23 -2.76 34.36 -1.54
C ALA A 23 -2.38 33.16 -0.67
N ALA A 24 -2.81 33.12 0.59
CA ALA A 24 -2.61 31.97 1.48
C ALA A 24 -3.27 30.70 0.93
N ASN A 25 -4.52 30.80 0.45
CA ASN A 25 -5.22 29.67 -0.15
C ASN A 25 -4.52 29.16 -1.42
N LEU A 26 -4.07 30.06 -2.30
CA LEU A 26 -3.31 29.68 -3.49
C LEU A 26 -1.96 29.05 -3.13
N ALA A 27 -1.24 29.59 -2.13
CA ALA A 27 0.00 29.01 -1.64
C ALA A 27 -0.23 27.58 -1.12
N MET A 28 -1.31 27.34 -0.39
CA MET A 28 -1.72 25.99 0.02
C MET A 28 -2.02 25.10 -1.19
N VAL A 29 -2.70 25.60 -2.22
CA VAL A 29 -2.93 24.84 -3.47
C VAL A 29 -1.62 24.47 -4.15
N PHE A 30 -0.67 25.41 -4.31
CA PHE A 30 0.63 25.12 -4.94
C PHE A 30 1.48 24.16 -4.09
N ALA A 31 1.49 24.33 -2.77
CA ALA A 31 2.13 23.38 -1.86
C ALA A 31 1.50 21.98 -1.96
N ALA A 32 0.16 21.91 -2.01
CA ALA A 32 -0.57 20.66 -2.20
C ALA A 32 -0.28 19.99 -3.54
N ARG A 33 0.01 20.74 -4.61
CA ARG A 33 0.46 20.15 -5.89
C ARG A 33 1.82 19.47 -5.79
N GLN A 34 2.70 19.90 -4.88
CA GLN A 34 3.97 19.23 -4.60
C GLN A 34 3.82 18.09 -3.57
N SER A 35 2.81 18.14 -2.70
CA SER A 35 2.62 17.15 -1.61
C SER A 35 1.47 16.15 -1.83
N TRP A 36 0.83 16.12 -3.00
CA TRP A 36 -0.18 15.12 -3.35
C TRP A 36 0.48 13.84 -3.91
N THR A 37 0.67 12.85 -3.05
CA THR A 37 0.96 11.45 -3.45
C THR A 37 -0.28 10.55 -3.38
N GLY A 38 -1.46 11.11 -3.07
CA GLY A 38 -2.62 10.33 -2.65
C GLY A 38 -3.83 10.50 -3.55
N LEU A 39 -3.74 10.01 -4.79
CA LEU A 39 -4.93 9.68 -5.54
C LEU A 39 -5.43 8.34 -4.99
N VAL A 40 -6.21 8.37 -3.90
CA VAL A 40 -7.07 7.25 -3.52
C VAL A 40 -8.08 7.12 -4.65
N VAL A 41 -7.68 6.31 -5.63
CA VAL A 41 -8.51 5.62 -6.60
C VAL A 41 -9.47 6.55 -7.34
N LYS A 42 -9.07 6.99 -8.54
CA LYS A 42 -9.98 7.48 -9.61
C LYS A 42 -10.96 6.39 -10.10
N ASN A 43 -10.99 5.25 -9.43
CA ASN A 43 -11.52 4.01 -9.94
C ASN A 43 -12.43 3.23 -8.96
N SER A 44 -13.12 3.90 -8.04
CA SER A 44 -14.14 3.24 -7.22
C SER A 44 -15.30 2.69 -8.07
N TYR A 45 -15.42 3.14 -9.32
CA TYR A 45 -16.44 2.69 -10.28
C TYR A 45 -16.05 1.43 -11.06
N VAL A 46 -14.77 1.22 -11.44
CA VAL A 46 -14.33 -0.05 -12.09
C VAL A 46 -13.88 -1.07 -11.02
N ALA A 47 -13.47 -0.66 -9.83
CA ALA A 47 -13.26 -1.57 -8.70
C ALA A 47 -14.56 -2.30 -8.29
N SER A 48 -15.73 -1.67 -8.48
CA SER A 48 -17.03 -2.33 -8.27
C SER A 48 -17.35 -3.35 -9.37
N GLN A 49 -16.81 -3.21 -10.58
CA GLN A 49 -17.06 -4.13 -11.71
C GLN A 49 -16.27 -5.45 -11.57
N HIS A 50 -15.06 -5.38 -11.03
CA HIS A 50 -14.24 -6.57 -10.78
C HIS A 50 -14.40 -7.14 -9.37
N PHE A 51 -15.29 -6.58 -8.53
CA PHE A 51 -15.48 -7.07 -7.16
C PHE A 51 -15.87 -8.56 -7.13
N ASN A 52 -16.74 -8.99 -8.04
CA ASN A 52 -17.13 -10.39 -8.16
C ASN A 52 -15.96 -11.27 -8.64
N GLU A 53 -15.15 -10.79 -9.58
CA GLU A 53 -14.01 -11.53 -10.14
C GLU A 53 -12.90 -11.69 -9.09
N VAL A 54 -12.53 -10.62 -8.40
CA VAL A 54 -11.55 -10.65 -7.30
C VAL A 54 -12.04 -11.52 -6.15
N THR A 55 -13.33 -11.46 -5.80
CA THR A 55 -13.92 -12.34 -4.77
C THR A 55 -13.83 -13.81 -5.20
N ALA A 56 -14.16 -14.13 -6.44
CA ALA A 56 -14.08 -15.50 -6.96
C ALA A 56 -12.63 -16.01 -6.99
N GLU A 57 -11.64 -15.18 -7.33
CA GLU A 57 -10.22 -15.55 -7.25
C GLU A 57 -9.77 -15.82 -5.81
N MET A 58 -10.18 -14.97 -4.86
CA MET A 58 -9.89 -15.17 -3.44
C MET A 58 -10.59 -16.42 -2.87
N GLU A 59 -11.82 -16.71 -3.31
CA GLU A 59 -12.56 -17.92 -2.96
C GLU A 59 -11.89 -19.18 -3.53
N LYS A 60 -11.41 -19.16 -4.78
CA LYS A 60 -10.62 -20.26 -5.35
C LYS A 60 -9.33 -20.49 -4.59
N ALA A 61 -8.61 -19.41 -4.27
CA ALA A 61 -7.41 -19.47 -3.42
C ALA A 61 -7.71 -19.95 -1.99
N ALA A 62 -8.95 -19.80 -1.50
CA ALA A 62 -9.41 -20.38 -0.24
C ALA A 62 -9.82 -21.85 -0.38
N ALA A 63 -10.46 -22.22 -1.49
CA ALA A 63 -10.85 -23.59 -1.81
C ALA A 63 -9.63 -24.52 -1.98
N MET A 64 -8.48 -24.00 -2.43
CA MET A 64 -7.23 -24.76 -2.46
C MET A 64 -6.74 -25.20 -1.06
N GLY A 65 -7.22 -24.58 0.02
CA GLY A 65 -6.86 -24.97 1.39
C GLY A 65 -5.42 -24.67 1.78
N ILE A 66 -4.71 -23.84 1.03
CA ILE A 66 -3.30 -23.52 1.28
C ILE A 66 -3.18 -22.31 2.19
N ARG A 67 -2.41 -22.46 3.27
CA ARG A 67 -2.11 -21.40 4.23
C ARG A 67 -0.64 -21.00 4.13
N PRO A 68 -0.34 -19.79 3.66
CA PRO A 68 1.01 -19.28 3.67
C PRO A 68 1.38 -18.87 5.11
N GLU A 69 2.50 -19.34 5.64
CA GLU A 69 3.09 -18.80 6.86
C GLU A 69 4.25 -17.88 6.50
N LEU A 70 4.09 -16.59 6.79
CA LEU A 70 5.12 -15.58 6.56
C LEU A 70 5.86 -15.27 7.86
N SER A 71 7.18 -15.25 7.79
CA SER A 71 8.04 -14.79 8.88
C SER A 71 9.12 -13.85 8.35
N TYR A 72 9.46 -12.84 9.15
CA TYR A 72 10.57 -11.94 8.86
C TYR A 72 11.56 -11.98 10.02
N SER A 73 12.81 -12.35 9.73
CA SER A 73 13.88 -12.41 10.73
C SER A 73 15.22 -12.12 10.08
N SER A 74 16.08 -11.34 10.76
CA SER A 74 17.46 -11.08 10.34
C SER A 74 17.61 -10.65 8.86
N GLY A 75 16.70 -9.81 8.36
CA GLY A 75 16.75 -9.35 6.97
C GLY A 75 16.27 -10.36 5.93
N ILE A 76 15.66 -11.48 6.35
CA ILE A 76 15.17 -12.53 5.47
C ILE A 76 13.67 -12.69 5.71
N ILE A 77 12.88 -12.57 4.64
CA ILE A 77 11.50 -13.02 4.63
C ILE A 77 11.48 -14.49 4.24
N ARG A 78 10.80 -15.31 5.02
CA ARG A 78 10.50 -16.70 4.69
C ARG A 78 8.99 -16.88 4.54
N VAL A 79 8.62 -17.70 3.57
CA VAL A 79 7.24 -18.12 3.33
C VAL A 79 7.20 -19.65 3.28
N ALA A 80 6.35 -20.25 4.09
CA ALA A 80 5.99 -21.66 4.00
C ALA A 80 4.62 -21.78 3.32
N PHE A 81 4.51 -22.56 2.26
CA PHE A 81 3.23 -22.96 1.70
C PHE A 81 2.89 -24.35 2.22
N ALA A 82 1.87 -24.44 3.07
CA ALA A 82 1.36 -25.71 3.58
C ALA A 82 -0.15 -25.84 3.32
N ASP A 83 -0.60 -27.07 3.10
CA ASP A 83 -2.03 -27.38 3.07
C ASP A 83 -2.64 -27.34 4.50
N VAL A 84 -3.96 -27.53 4.59
CA VAL A 84 -4.68 -27.57 5.89
C VAL A 84 -4.20 -28.72 6.79
N ALA A 85 -3.57 -29.76 6.22
CA ALA A 85 -3.03 -30.91 6.92
C ALA A 85 -1.54 -30.75 7.30
N GLY A 86 -0.90 -29.64 6.91
CA GLY A 86 0.50 -29.33 7.19
C GLY A 86 1.50 -29.89 6.17
N HIS A 87 1.04 -30.48 5.05
CA HIS A 87 1.95 -30.94 4.00
C HIS A 87 2.45 -29.76 3.16
N PRO A 88 3.73 -29.75 2.77
CA PRO A 88 4.26 -28.74 1.87
C PRO A 88 3.51 -28.73 0.54
N ALA A 89 3.05 -27.55 0.13
CA ALA A 89 2.45 -27.37 -1.19
C ALA A 89 3.53 -27.10 -2.25
N ALA A 90 3.43 -27.77 -3.39
CA ALA A 90 4.30 -27.54 -4.54
C ALA A 90 3.95 -26.20 -5.21
N ALA A 91 4.51 -25.12 -4.68
CA ALA A 91 4.40 -23.77 -5.24
C ALA A 91 5.57 -23.46 -6.18
N THR A 92 5.31 -22.69 -7.23
CA THR A 92 6.33 -22.15 -8.15
C THR A 92 6.05 -20.67 -8.42
N ASP A 93 6.99 -19.97 -9.06
CA ASP A 93 6.87 -18.54 -9.42
C ASP A 93 6.47 -17.62 -8.24
N VAL A 94 7.01 -17.92 -7.05
CA VAL A 94 6.65 -17.21 -5.82
C VAL A 94 7.21 -15.78 -5.82
N THR A 95 6.31 -14.81 -5.74
CA THR A 95 6.63 -13.38 -5.71
C THR A 95 5.91 -12.71 -4.55
N LEU A 96 6.60 -11.81 -3.87
CA LEU A 96 6.07 -11.06 -2.73
C LEU A 96 6.17 -9.56 -3.01
N LYS A 97 5.01 -8.90 -3.04
CA LYS A 97 4.91 -7.44 -3.13
C LYS A 97 4.61 -6.87 -1.75
N LEU A 98 5.39 -5.90 -1.31
CA LEU A 98 5.22 -5.23 -0.02
C LEU A 98 5.32 -3.73 -0.18
N GLY A 99 4.35 -3.01 0.38
CA GLY A 99 4.33 -1.56 0.46
C GLY A 99 3.95 -1.10 1.87
N ARG A 100 4.02 0.22 2.08
CA ARG A 100 3.44 0.83 3.28
C ARG A 100 1.96 1.16 2.99
N PRO A 101 1.03 0.94 3.94
CA PRO A 101 -0.41 1.17 3.72
C PRO A 101 -0.80 2.58 3.26
N SER A 102 0.10 3.56 3.37
CA SER A 102 -0.16 4.97 3.07
C SER A 102 0.94 5.60 2.19
N PHE A 103 1.86 4.79 1.63
CA PHE A 103 3.03 5.29 0.92
C PHE A 103 3.49 4.34 -0.18
N ASP A 104 2.97 4.53 -1.39
CA ASP A 104 3.24 3.70 -2.58
C ASP A 104 4.71 3.78 -3.06
N ALA A 105 5.45 4.83 -2.67
CA ALA A 105 6.85 5.00 -3.08
C ALA A 105 7.82 3.97 -2.46
N GLN A 106 7.36 3.10 -1.57
CA GLN A 106 8.15 2.03 -0.95
C GLN A 106 7.69 0.63 -1.39
N ASP A 107 6.92 0.52 -2.46
CA ASP A 107 6.52 -0.77 -3.01
C ASP A 107 7.75 -1.54 -3.48
N ARG A 108 7.95 -2.70 -2.87
CA ARG A 108 9.04 -3.63 -3.16
C ARG A 108 8.46 -4.94 -3.66
N GLU A 109 8.90 -5.34 -4.84
CA GLU A 109 8.64 -6.66 -5.39
C GLU A 109 9.88 -7.54 -5.17
N LEU A 110 9.67 -8.66 -4.50
CA LEU A 110 10.70 -9.61 -4.12
C LEU A 110 10.41 -10.94 -4.78
N ALA A 111 11.27 -11.34 -5.72
CA ALA A 111 11.27 -12.70 -6.25
C ALA A 111 11.80 -13.64 -5.16
N MET A 112 11.00 -14.64 -4.78
CA MET A 112 11.36 -15.56 -3.72
C MET A 112 12.11 -16.76 -4.28
N ARG A 113 13.18 -17.17 -3.58
CA ARG A 113 13.98 -18.34 -3.94
C ARG A 113 13.55 -19.53 -3.11
N MET A 114 13.48 -20.70 -3.73
CA MET A 114 13.18 -21.93 -3.01
C MET A 114 14.31 -22.22 -2.00
N ALA A 115 13.93 -22.40 -0.74
CA ALA A 115 14.81 -22.66 0.39
C ALA A 115 14.61 -24.07 0.99
N GLY A 116 13.58 -24.78 0.53
CA GLY A 116 13.20 -26.14 0.95
C GLY A 116 11.86 -26.53 0.33
N GLU A 117 11.38 -27.73 0.61
CA GLU A 117 10.10 -28.21 0.11
C GLU A 117 8.95 -27.34 0.64
N GLY A 118 8.24 -26.64 -0.27
CA GLY A 118 7.21 -25.65 0.08
C GLY A 118 7.73 -24.37 0.77
N MET A 119 9.04 -24.22 0.93
CA MET A 119 9.66 -23.10 1.64
C MET A 119 10.37 -22.16 0.68
N PHE A 120 10.11 -20.86 0.81
CA PHE A 120 10.69 -19.82 -0.02
C PHE A 120 11.29 -18.71 0.84
N ALA A 121 12.40 -18.13 0.39
CA ALA A 121 13.08 -17.05 1.09
C ALA A 121 13.52 -15.93 0.13
N ALA A 122 13.47 -14.70 0.63
CA ALA A 122 14.03 -13.53 -0.04
C ALA A 122 14.73 -12.63 0.98
N GLU A 123 15.89 -12.12 0.60
CA GLU A 123 16.63 -11.14 1.39
C GLU A 123 16.05 -9.75 1.14
N THR A 124 15.71 -9.03 2.21
CA THR A 124 15.22 -7.65 2.14
C THR A 124 15.37 -6.93 3.48
N THR A 125 15.71 -5.65 3.41
CA THR A 125 15.80 -4.78 4.58
C THR A 125 14.53 -3.98 4.74
N LEU A 126 13.62 -4.42 5.60
CA LEU A 126 12.42 -3.69 5.95
C LEU A 126 12.71 -2.80 7.16
N ALA A 127 12.36 -1.52 7.06
CA ALA A 127 12.36 -0.64 8.22
C ALA A 127 11.23 -1.05 9.20
N ASP A 128 11.35 -0.64 10.45
CA ASP A 128 10.35 -0.93 11.49
C ASP A 128 8.95 -0.40 11.11
N GLY A 129 7.94 -1.13 11.57
CA GLY A 129 6.53 -0.80 11.40
C GLY A 129 5.72 -1.84 10.63
N ILE A 130 4.58 -1.39 10.08
CA ILE A 130 3.62 -2.26 9.39
C ILE A 130 3.87 -2.20 7.89
N TRP A 131 3.94 -3.38 7.29
CA TRP A 131 4.02 -3.61 5.85
C TRP A 131 2.82 -4.44 5.41
N THR A 132 2.21 -4.06 4.29
CA THR A 132 1.09 -4.78 3.68
C THR A 132 1.38 -5.03 2.22
N GLY A 133 0.81 -6.07 1.66
CA GLY A 133 0.89 -6.28 0.22
C GLY A 133 0.26 -7.60 -0.18
N GLU A 134 0.81 -8.23 -1.21
CA GLU A 134 0.27 -9.44 -1.81
C GLU A 134 1.39 -10.43 -2.08
N ILE A 135 1.13 -11.69 -1.75
CA ILE A 135 1.94 -12.81 -2.21
C ILE A 135 1.23 -13.50 -3.37
N SER A 136 1.99 -13.85 -4.40
CA SER A 136 1.52 -14.58 -5.56
C SER A 136 2.40 -15.81 -5.81
N ALA A 137 1.79 -16.92 -6.18
CA ALA A 137 2.46 -18.16 -6.53
C ALA A 137 1.63 -18.90 -7.59
N ARG A 138 2.23 -19.89 -8.25
CA ARG A 138 1.52 -20.91 -9.00
C ARG A 138 1.50 -22.20 -8.20
N ILE A 139 0.32 -22.75 -7.92
CA ILE A 139 0.18 -23.97 -7.12
C ILE A 139 -0.69 -24.97 -7.88
N GLY A 140 -0.18 -26.18 -8.10
CA GLY A 140 -0.89 -27.17 -8.92
C GLY A 140 -1.14 -26.73 -10.36
N GLY A 141 -0.39 -25.74 -10.87
CA GLY A 141 -0.59 -25.15 -12.19
C GLY A 141 -1.57 -23.97 -12.23
N GLU A 142 -2.24 -23.66 -11.13
CA GLU A 142 -3.17 -22.53 -11.02
C GLU A 142 -2.52 -21.31 -10.37
N ASP A 143 -2.92 -20.12 -10.82
CA ASP A 143 -2.48 -18.88 -10.19
C ASP A 143 -3.17 -18.72 -8.83
N TRP A 144 -2.37 -18.45 -7.81
CA TRP A 144 -2.79 -18.27 -6.43
C TRP A 144 -2.25 -16.95 -5.91
N ARG A 145 -3.09 -16.15 -5.27
CA ARG A 145 -2.69 -14.87 -4.67
C ARG A 145 -3.39 -14.66 -3.34
N ARG A 146 -2.70 -14.01 -2.40
CA ARG A 146 -3.29 -13.60 -1.12
C ARG A 146 -2.70 -12.30 -0.58
N PRO A 147 -3.51 -11.47 0.09
CA PRO A 147 -2.99 -10.34 0.84
C PRO A 147 -2.18 -10.82 2.04
N VAL A 148 -1.12 -10.09 2.35
CA VAL A 148 -0.22 -10.36 3.47
C VAL A 148 0.04 -9.10 4.28
N ARG A 149 0.34 -9.31 5.56
CA ARG A 149 0.73 -8.25 6.50
C ARG A 149 1.91 -8.73 7.33
N ILE A 150 2.94 -7.89 7.40
CA ILE A 150 4.16 -8.12 8.19
C ILE A 150 4.32 -6.96 9.16
N VAL A 151 4.68 -7.27 10.40
CA VAL A 151 5.02 -6.28 11.42
C VAL A 151 6.49 -6.47 11.79
N THR A 152 7.28 -5.44 11.59
CA THR A 152 8.71 -5.40 11.91
C THR A 152 8.95 -4.50 13.12
N GLY A 153 9.90 -4.85 13.98
CA GLY A 153 10.24 -4.04 15.16
C GLY A 153 9.29 -4.17 16.37
N ALA A 154 8.45 -5.21 16.41
CA ALA A 154 7.70 -5.55 17.62
C ALA A 154 8.69 -6.05 18.68
N LYS A 155 8.95 -5.22 19.69
CA LYS A 155 9.66 -5.58 20.91
C LYS A 155 8.66 -5.80 22.03
#